data_AF-A0A0D1YHI0-F1
#
_entry.id   AF-A0A0D1YHI0-F1
#
_cell.length_a   1.000
_cell.length_b   1.000
_cell.length_c   1.000
_cell.angle_alpha   90.00
_cell.angle_beta   90.00
_cell.angle_gamma   90.00
#
_symmetry.space_group_name_H-M   'P 1'
#
loop_
_entity.id
_entity.type
_entity.pdbx_description
1 polymer ?
#
loop_
_entity_poly.entity_id
_entity_poly.type
_entity_poly.pdbx_seq_one_letter_code
_entity_poly.pdbx_strand_id
1 'polypeptide(L)'
;MAESLDTLPPVSTLPSLPTSTRAQILDLLFEPSQALHTLSLPLTSTESTHSFRTYDDLIAAIGIQLTELAESASTSDTEWLEQILGSHPRLGEKKVDSKLSRMEQAAMAKASGDQRSEAEIAAEMETLAKLNAEYEARFPGLRYV
;
A
#
# COMPACT_ATOMS: atom_id res chain seq x y z
N MET A 1 -8.78 -4.36 -21.54
CA MET A 1 -8.88 -3.46 -20.37
C MET A 1 -9.26 -4.36 -19.21
N ALA A 2 -8.42 -4.48 -18.18
CA ALA A 2 -8.75 -5.32 -17.03
C ALA A 2 -9.83 -4.60 -16.22
N GLU A 3 -10.97 -5.26 -15.97
CA GLU A 3 -11.94 -4.80 -14.99
C GLU A 3 -11.24 -4.67 -13.63
N SER A 4 -11.48 -3.55 -12.95
CA SER A 4 -11.02 -3.34 -11.58
C SER A 4 -11.93 -4.12 -10.65
N LEU A 5 -11.37 -4.97 -9.78
CA LEU A 5 -12.16 -5.53 -8.68
C LEU A 5 -12.57 -4.39 -7.74
N ASP A 6 -13.87 -4.20 -7.53
CA ASP A 6 -14.39 -3.27 -6.52
C ASP A 6 -14.73 -3.96 -5.18
N THR A 7 -14.70 -5.29 -5.14
CA THR A 7 -15.05 -6.09 -3.96
C THR A 7 -14.17 -7.32 -3.85
N LEU A 8 -13.86 -7.72 -2.62
CA LEU A 8 -13.05 -8.90 -2.35
C LEU A 8 -13.89 -10.18 -2.52
N PRO A 9 -13.43 -11.17 -3.32
CA PRO A 9 -14.11 -12.46 -3.43
C PRO A 9 -13.94 -13.28 -2.13
N PRO A 10 -14.61 -14.43 -1.95
CA PRO A 10 -14.33 -15.27 -0.80
C PRO A 10 -12.87 -15.72 -0.79
N VAL A 11 -12.20 -15.57 0.35
CA VAL A 11 -10.76 -15.88 0.50
C VAL A 11 -10.41 -17.31 0.09
N SER A 12 -11.34 -18.25 0.26
CA SER A 12 -11.18 -19.65 -0.14
C SER A 12 -11.01 -19.86 -1.65
N THR A 13 -11.42 -18.87 -2.47
CA THR A 13 -11.26 -18.90 -3.92
C THR A 13 -9.88 -18.43 -4.37
N LEU A 14 -9.14 -17.70 -3.51
CA LEU A 14 -7.86 -17.07 -3.86
C LEU A 14 -6.90 -17.99 -4.62
N PRO A 15 -6.61 -19.23 -4.18
CA PRO A 15 -5.62 -20.08 -4.84
C PRO A 15 -5.97 -20.36 -6.30
N SER A 16 -7.27 -20.50 -6.59
CA SER A 16 -7.79 -20.84 -7.92
C SER A 16 -7.90 -19.67 -8.89
N LEU A 17 -7.73 -18.43 -8.41
CA LEU A 17 -7.85 -17.23 -9.25
C LEU A 17 -6.60 -17.01 -10.11
N PRO A 18 -6.74 -16.37 -11.28
CA PRO A 18 -5.60 -15.95 -12.10
C PRO A 18 -4.64 -15.07 -11.31
N THR A 19 -3.34 -15.16 -11.62
CA THR A 19 -2.30 -14.33 -10.97
C THR A 19 -2.60 -12.83 -11.04
N SER A 20 -3.14 -12.36 -12.18
CA SER A 20 -3.54 -10.96 -12.35
C SER A 20 -4.68 -10.55 -11.40
N THR A 21 -5.63 -11.45 -11.15
CA THR A 21 -6.73 -11.21 -10.21
C THR A 21 -6.23 -11.23 -8.76
N ARG A 22 -5.31 -12.14 -8.43
CA ARG A 22 -4.69 -12.16 -7.09
C ARG A 22 -3.87 -10.90 -6.83
N ALA A 23 -3.14 -10.40 -7.83
CA ALA A 23 -2.42 -9.14 -7.75
C ALA A 23 -3.37 -7.97 -7.50
N GLN A 24 -4.49 -7.90 -8.21
CA GLN A 24 -5.52 -6.88 -7.96
C GLN A 24 -6.14 -6.97 -6.56
N ILE A 25 -6.27 -8.17 -5.99
CA ILE A 25 -6.73 -8.32 -4.61
C ILE A 25 -5.67 -7.78 -3.63
N LEU A 26 -4.37 -7.99 -3.90
CA LEU A 26 -3.32 -7.35 -3.12
C LEU A 26 -3.37 -5.82 -3.26
N ASP A 27 -3.61 -5.29 -4.47
CA ASP A 27 -3.76 -3.85 -4.74
C ASP A 27 -5.00 -3.21 -4.06
N LEU A 28 -5.97 -4.02 -3.65
CA LEU A 28 -7.11 -3.56 -2.85
C LEU A 28 -6.82 -3.55 -1.36
N LEU A 29 -5.98 -4.47 -0.89
CA LEU A 29 -5.64 -4.65 0.52
C LEU A 29 -4.45 -3.78 0.94
N PHE A 30 -3.56 -3.46 0.00
CA PHE A 30 -2.32 -2.73 0.18
C PHE A 30 -2.14 -1.75 -0.97
N GLU A 31 -1.23 -0.78 -0.81
CA GLU A 31 -0.88 0.07 -1.94
C GLU A 31 -0.27 -0.76 -3.09
N PRO A 32 -0.69 -0.51 -4.34
CA PRO A 32 -0.12 -1.17 -5.51
C PRO A 32 1.40 -1.11 -5.55
N SER A 33 2.02 -2.29 -5.47
CA SER A 33 3.48 -2.42 -5.44
C SER A 33 3.93 -3.70 -6.12
N GLN A 34 4.74 -3.56 -7.17
CA GLN A 34 5.35 -4.70 -7.87
C GLN A 34 6.24 -5.54 -6.93
N ALA A 35 6.84 -4.89 -5.93
CA ALA A 35 7.63 -5.54 -4.90
C ALA A 35 6.77 -6.43 -4.00
N LEU A 36 5.66 -5.88 -3.51
CA LEU A 36 4.70 -6.66 -2.72
C LEU A 36 4.12 -7.82 -3.52
N HIS A 37 3.79 -7.62 -4.80
CA HIS A 37 3.31 -8.70 -5.66
C HIS A 37 4.33 -9.84 -5.77
N THR A 38 5.60 -9.50 -5.98
CA THR A 38 6.68 -10.48 -6.10
C THR A 38 6.80 -11.34 -4.84
N LEU A 39 6.68 -10.74 -3.66
CA LEU A 39 6.84 -11.43 -2.38
C LEU A 39 5.58 -12.21 -1.94
N SER A 40 4.40 -11.65 -2.17
CA SER A 40 3.16 -12.15 -1.56
C SER A 40 2.29 -12.98 -2.51
N LEU A 41 2.45 -12.88 -3.84
CA LEU A 41 1.72 -13.75 -4.78
C LEU A 41 1.95 -15.24 -4.54
N PRO A 42 3.18 -15.73 -4.24
CA PRO A 42 3.41 -17.13 -3.91
C PRO A 42 2.54 -17.64 -2.75
N LEU A 43 2.33 -16.80 -1.72
CA LEU A 43 1.51 -17.14 -0.55
C LEU A 43 0.04 -17.38 -0.91
N THR A 44 -0.44 -16.71 -1.96
CA THR A 44 -1.83 -16.79 -2.43
C THR A 44 -2.06 -17.85 -3.50
N SER A 45 -1.03 -18.62 -3.87
CA SER A 45 -1.09 -19.59 -4.97
C SER A 45 -1.57 -20.98 -4.53
N THR A 46 -1.95 -21.83 -5.50
CA THR A 46 -2.30 -23.24 -5.24
C THR A 46 -1.13 -24.05 -4.67
N GLU A 47 0.10 -23.63 -4.94
CA GLU A 47 1.32 -24.29 -4.45
C GLU A 47 1.70 -23.84 -3.03
N SER A 48 0.97 -22.88 -2.48
CA SER A 48 1.15 -22.43 -1.10
C SER A 48 0.70 -23.50 -0.13
N THR A 49 1.48 -23.73 0.92
CA THR A 49 1.07 -24.55 2.07
C THR A 49 0.10 -23.81 3.00
N HIS A 50 -0.10 -22.50 2.78
CA HIS A 50 -0.98 -21.68 3.59
C HIS A 50 -2.43 -21.75 3.08
N SER A 51 -3.35 -22.04 3.99
CA SER A 51 -4.79 -21.91 3.77
C SER A 51 -5.32 -20.81 4.68
N PHE A 52 -5.87 -19.76 4.08
CA PHE A 52 -6.44 -18.62 4.80
C PHE A 52 -7.94 -18.82 4.99
N ARG A 53 -8.45 -18.55 6.20
CA ARG A 53 -9.88 -18.62 6.51
C ARG A 53 -10.56 -17.27 6.35
N THR A 54 -9.80 -16.18 6.53
CA THR A 54 -10.23 -14.79 6.36
C THR A 54 -9.16 -13.98 5.63
N TYR A 55 -9.53 -12.78 5.14
CA TYR A 55 -8.53 -11.82 4.63
C TYR A 55 -7.63 -11.28 5.73
N ASP A 56 -8.10 -11.20 6.97
CA ASP A 56 -7.27 -10.82 8.10
C ASP A 56 -6.12 -11.81 8.31
N ASP A 57 -6.36 -13.11 8.11
CA ASP A 57 -5.31 -14.13 8.17
C ASP A 57 -4.24 -13.91 7.08
N LEU A 58 -4.68 -13.54 5.85
CA LEU A 58 -3.77 -13.23 4.75
C LEU A 58 -2.94 -11.98 5.07
N ILE A 59 -3.60 -10.91 5.55
CA ILE A 59 -2.94 -9.65 5.93
C ILE A 59 -1.91 -9.91 7.04
N ALA A 60 -2.28 -10.70 8.05
CA ALA A 60 -1.37 -11.06 9.13
C ALA A 60 -0.16 -11.87 8.63
N ALA A 61 -0.36 -12.82 7.72
CA ALA A 61 0.74 -13.60 7.14
C ALA A 61 1.69 -12.74 6.30
N ILE A 62 1.16 -11.80 5.52
CA ILE A 62 1.98 -10.81 4.79
C ILE A 62 2.72 -9.91 5.79
N GLY A 63 2.06 -9.46 6.86
CA GLY A 63 2.69 -8.68 7.93
C GLY A 63 3.87 -9.40 8.58
N ILE A 64 3.75 -10.70 8.84
CA ILE A 64 4.84 -11.53 9.34
C ILE A 64 5.99 -11.58 8.32
N GLN A 65 5.70 -11.86 7.05
CA GLN A 65 6.71 -11.89 5.98
C GLN A 65 7.48 -10.56 5.88
N LEU A 66 6.78 -9.42 5.95
CA LEU A 66 7.41 -8.10 5.91
C LEU A 66 8.24 -7.81 7.18
N THR A 67 7.80 -8.27 8.34
CA THR A 67 8.53 -8.13 9.61
C THR A 67 9.82 -8.97 9.58
N GLU A 68 9.75 -10.20 9.08
CA GLU A 68 10.91 -11.06 8.92
C GLU A 68 11.96 -10.45 7.97
N LEU A 69 11.51 -9.82 6.88
CA LEU A 69 12.40 -9.06 5.99
C LEU A 69 13.05 -7.85 6.71
N ALA A 70 12.32 -7.19 7.61
CA ALA A 70 12.81 -6.03 8.36
C ALA A 70 13.84 -6.43 9.43
N GLU A 71 13.69 -7.62 10.01
CA GLU A 71 14.61 -8.20 10.99
C GLU A 71 15.81 -8.91 10.33
N SER A 72 15.77 -9.14 9.02
CA SER A 72 16.85 -9.76 8.27
C SER A 72 18.11 -8.90 8.28
N ALA A 73 19.27 -9.57 8.40
CA ALA A 73 20.57 -8.92 8.28
C ALA A 73 20.98 -8.67 6.81
N SER A 74 20.17 -9.12 5.84
CA SER A 74 20.46 -8.95 4.42
C SER A 74 20.04 -7.58 3.91
N THR A 75 20.97 -6.87 3.26
CA THR A 75 20.69 -5.57 2.63
C THR A 75 19.66 -5.69 1.51
N SER A 76 19.59 -6.84 0.82
CA SER A 76 18.59 -7.10 -0.23
C SER A 76 17.17 -7.09 0.31
N ASP A 77 16.98 -7.51 1.56
CA ASP A 77 15.65 -7.65 2.16
C ASP A 77 15.13 -6.29 2.60
N THR A 78 16.04 -5.44 3.09
CA THR A 78 15.76 -4.02 3.35
C THR A 78 15.40 -3.28 2.06
N GLU A 79 16.11 -3.49 0.96
CA GLU A 79 15.81 -2.87 -0.34
C GLU A 79 14.39 -3.21 -0.83
N TRP A 80 13.92 -4.44 -0.62
CA TRP A 80 12.54 -4.82 -0.96
C TRP A 80 11.51 -4.03 -0.14
N LEU A 81 11.75 -3.83 1.16
CA LEU A 81 10.86 -3.04 2.01
C LEU A 81 10.85 -1.56 1.63
N GLU A 82 12.01 -1.01 1.30
CA GLU A 82 12.13 0.36 0.79
C GLU A 82 11.33 0.55 -0.51
N GLN A 83 11.37 -0.42 -1.42
CA GLN A 83 10.56 -0.39 -2.65
C GLN A 83 9.05 -0.42 -2.36
N ILE A 84 8.62 -1.21 -1.38
CA ILE A 84 7.20 -1.26 -0.97
C ILE A 84 6.78 0.08 -0.35
N LEU A 85 7.56 0.62 0.59
CA LEU A 85 7.30 1.93 1.19
C LEU A 85 7.29 3.04 0.13
N GLY A 86 8.25 3.03 -0.79
CA GLY A 86 8.35 3.98 -1.89
C GLY A 86 7.23 3.87 -2.94
N SER A 87 6.42 2.82 -2.91
CA SER A 87 5.24 2.69 -3.77
C SER A 87 4.07 3.55 -3.29
N HIS A 88 4.05 3.97 -2.03
CA HIS A 88 2.98 4.77 -1.45
C HIS A 88 2.93 6.21 -1.99
N PRO A 89 1.75 6.76 -2.32
CA PRO A 89 1.62 8.15 -2.74
C PRO A 89 2.00 9.08 -1.59
N ARG A 90 2.52 10.28 -1.89
CA ARG A 90 2.83 11.24 -0.83
C ARG A 90 1.55 11.75 -0.17
N LEU A 91 1.63 12.02 1.13
CA LEU A 91 0.56 12.70 1.84
C LEU A 91 0.35 14.12 1.25
N GLY A 92 -0.86 14.40 0.76
CA GLY A 92 -1.18 15.66 0.08
C GLY A 92 -0.90 15.64 -1.42
N GLU A 93 -0.61 14.49 -2.03
CA GLU A 93 -0.48 14.41 -3.49
C GLU A 93 -1.84 14.33 -4.18
N LYS A 94 -2.11 15.24 -5.13
CA LYS A 94 -3.41 15.33 -5.81
C LYS A 94 -3.68 14.19 -6.81
N LYS A 95 -2.66 13.43 -7.19
CA LYS A 95 -2.73 12.35 -8.19
C LYS A 95 -2.42 11.03 -7.52
N VAL A 96 -3.46 10.42 -6.96
CA VAL A 96 -3.36 9.09 -6.41
C VAL A 96 -4.15 8.14 -7.30
N ASP A 97 -3.45 7.17 -7.90
CA ASP A 97 -4.04 6.23 -8.85
C ASP A 97 -4.92 5.21 -8.13
N SER A 98 -4.54 4.80 -6.92
CA SER A 98 -5.35 3.94 -6.04
C SER A 98 -6.62 4.64 -5.55
N LYS A 99 -7.75 3.95 -5.68
CA LYS A 99 -9.08 4.43 -5.23
C LYS A 99 -9.14 4.56 -3.71
N LEU A 100 -8.53 3.62 -2.98
CA LEU A 100 -8.52 3.63 -1.52
C LEU A 100 -7.72 4.81 -1.00
N SER A 101 -6.53 5.02 -1.55
CA SER A 101 -5.62 6.09 -1.14
C SER A 101 -6.21 7.49 -1.44
N ARG A 102 -7.01 7.64 -2.52
CA ARG A 102 -7.85 8.85 -2.72
C ARG A 102 -8.90 9.03 -1.62
N MET A 103 -9.57 7.96 -1.20
CA MET A 103 -10.59 8.01 -0.15
C MET A 103 -9.98 8.36 1.21
N GLU A 104 -8.82 7.78 1.54
CA GLU A 104 -8.07 8.06 2.77
C GLU A 104 -7.61 9.52 2.83
N GLN A 105 -6.98 10.03 1.77
CA GLN A 105 -6.56 11.44 1.73
C GLN A 105 -7.75 12.41 1.78
N ALA A 106 -8.86 12.07 1.12
CA ALA A 106 -10.09 12.87 1.21
C ALA A 106 -10.72 12.82 2.61
N ALA A 107 -10.66 11.69 3.31
CA ALA A 107 -11.13 11.56 4.69
C ALA A 107 -10.27 12.37 5.66
N MET A 108 -8.94 12.35 5.50
CA MET A 108 -8.03 13.19 6.29
C MET A 108 -8.29 14.68 6.05
N ALA A 109 -8.44 15.11 4.80
CA ALA A 109 -8.76 16.50 4.47
C ALA A 109 -10.09 16.97 5.09
N LYS A 110 -11.09 16.08 5.17
CA LYS A 110 -12.37 16.35 5.85
C LYS A 110 -12.25 16.36 7.37
N ALA A 111 -11.45 15.46 7.95
CA ALA A 111 -11.20 15.41 9.39
C ALA A 111 -10.53 16.68 9.90
N SER A 112 -9.69 17.32 9.06
CA SER A 112 -9.06 18.61 9.34
C SER A 112 -10.01 19.82 9.27
N GLY A 113 -11.31 19.61 9.01
CA GLY A 113 -12.37 20.62 9.18
C GLY A 113 -12.91 21.22 7.87
N ASP A 114 -14.24 21.24 7.75
CA ASP A 114 -15.03 21.65 6.57
C ASP A 114 -15.18 23.19 6.41
N GLN A 115 -14.57 23.96 7.31
CA GLN A 115 -14.64 25.44 7.32
C GLN A 115 -13.34 26.13 6.92
N ARG A 116 -12.36 25.38 6.39
CA ARG A 116 -11.09 25.94 5.97
C ARG A 116 -11.25 26.66 4.64
N SER A 117 -10.74 27.88 4.57
CA SER A 117 -10.66 28.65 3.33
C SER A 117 -9.71 27.96 2.34
N GLU A 118 -9.89 28.24 1.04
CA GLU A 118 -8.97 27.75 0.00
C GLU A 118 -7.51 28.16 0.27
N ALA A 119 -7.31 29.31 0.92
CA ALA A 119 -5.98 29.78 1.33
C ALA A 119 -5.35 28.91 2.43
N GLU A 120 -6.13 28.47 3.43
CA GLU A 120 -5.65 27.58 4.49
C GLU A 120 -5.32 26.18 3.95
N ILE A 121 -6.14 25.67 3.03
CA ILE A 121 -5.88 24.40 2.34
C ILE A 121 -4.59 24.51 1.51
N ALA A 122 -4.40 25.61 0.77
CA ALA A 122 -3.18 25.82 0.00
C ALA A 122 -1.92 25.88 0.89
N ALA A 123 -2.00 26.57 2.03
CA ALA A 123 -0.89 26.69 2.97
C ALA A 123 -0.54 25.35 3.65
N GLU A 124 -1.53 24.54 4.00
CA GLU A 124 -1.31 23.18 4.52
C GLU A 124 -0.63 22.30 3.47
N MET A 125 -1.08 22.36 2.22
CA MET A 125 -0.51 21.56 1.12
C MET A 125 0.94 21.95 0.83
N GLU A 126 1.27 23.24 0.90
CA GLU A 126 2.67 23.72 0.82
C GLU A 126 3.51 23.20 1.99
N THR A 127 2.94 23.21 3.20
CA THR A 127 3.61 22.69 4.40
C THR A 127 3.87 21.19 4.27
N LEU A 128 2.89 20.41 3.83
CA LEU A 128 3.02 18.98 3.57
C LEU A 128 4.08 18.70 2.50
N ALA A 129 4.10 19.48 1.41
CA ALA A 129 5.13 19.33 0.38
C ALA A 129 6.54 19.58 0.94
N LYS A 130 6.70 20.60 1.78
CA LYS A 130 7.98 20.89 2.45
C LYS A 130 8.40 19.77 3.40
N LEU A 131 7.48 19.27 4.23
CA LEU A 131 7.77 18.20 5.19
C LEU A 131 8.12 16.89 4.49
N ASN A 132 7.43 16.53 3.40
CA ASN A 132 7.80 15.39 2.57
C ASN A 132 9.22 15.53 2.02
N ALA A 133 9.58 16.73 1.51
CA ALA A 133 10.92 16.97 0.99
C ALA A 133 12.01 16.89 2.08
N GLU A 134 11.76 17.42 3.28
CA GLU A 134 12.68 17.30 4.42
C GLU A 134 12.84 15.84 4.87
N TYR A 135 11.76 15.07 4.86
CA TYR A 135 11.77 13.64 5.19
C TYR A 135 12.58 12.84 4.16
N GLU A 136 12.28 13.01 2.87
CA GLU A 136 12.97 12.31 1.77
C GLU A 136 14.46 12.68 1.69
N ALA A 137 14.83 13.92 2.03
CA ALA A 137 16.23 14.33 2.12
C ALA A 137 16.97 13.66 3.29
N ARG A 138 16.27 13.43 4.41
CA ARG A 138 16.82 12.75 5.60
C ARG A 138 16.86 11.23 5.44
N PHE A 139 15.89 10.67 4.73
CA PHE A 139 15.71 9.24 4.51
C PHE A 139 15.58 8.95 3.00
N PRO A 140 16.70 8.93 2.26
CA PRO A 140 16.66 8.74 0.81
C PRO A 140 15.97 7.45 0.42
N GLY A 141 15.06 7.51 -0.55
CA GLY A 141 14.30 6.35 -1.03
C GLY A 141 13.02 6.02 -0.24
N LEU A 142 12.85 6.60 0.95
CA LEU A 142 11.65 6.42 1.77
C LEU A 142 10.66 7.56 1.57
N ARG A 143 9.37 7.23 1.66
CA ARG A 143 8.27 8.21 1.70
C ARG A 143 7.66 8.27 3.09
N TYR A 144 7.12 9.43 3.44
CA TYR A 144 6.28 9.55 4.62
C TYR A 144 4.89 9.04 4.25
N VAL A 145 4.52 7.90 4.85
CA VAL A 145 3.29 7.15 4.58
C VAL A 145 2.36 7.27 5.78
#